data_AF-X6LJA6-F1
#
_entry.id   AF-X6LJA6-F1
#
_cell.length_a   1.000
_cell.length_b   1.000
_cell.length_c   1.000
_cell.angle_alpha   90.00
_cell.angle_beta   90.00
_cell.angle_gamma   90.00
#
_symmetry.space_group_name_H-M   'P 1'
#
loop_
_entity.id
_entity.type
_entity.pdbx_description
1 polymer ?
#
loop_
_entity_poly.entity_id
_entity_poly.type
_entity_poly.pdbx_seq_one_letter_code
_entity_poly.pdbx_strand_id
1 'polypeptide(L)'
;MWNHQIDANLIYDALNCCKKDVNLTIQLLFKFEQWKFRDNNKQNYKKKINEFLEKRCCNHNINLFHMFCVKDKTVDAIKLSTVITVNDGLPFAGKDTKYL
;
A
#
# COMPACT_ATOMS: atom_id res chain seq x y z
N MET A 1 -13.72 13.91 7.77
CA MET A 1 -14.00 12.61 8.42
C MET A 1 -14.18 11.57 7.33
N TRP A 2 -13.32 10.57 7.33
CA TRP A 2 -13.02 9.66 6.21
C TRP A 2 -14.23 8.84 5.75
N ASN A 3 -14.70 9.10 4.52
CA ASN A 3 -15.81 8.36 3.88
C ASN A 3 -15.31 7.44 2.74
N HIS A 4 -14.07 6.98 2.85
CA HIS A 4 -13.50 5.94 2.00
C HIS A 4 -13.07 4.80 2.91
N GLN A 5 -13.59 3.62 2.62
CA GLN A 5 -13.31 2.37 3.31
C GLN A 5 -11.82 2.28 3.63
N ILE A 6 -11.50 2.35 4.92
CA ILE A 6 -10.12 2.31 5.42
C ILE A 6 -9.52 0.99 4.97
N ASP A 7 -8.39 1.06 4.27
CA ASP A 7 -7.67 -0.15 3.83
C ASP A 7 -6.92 -0.75 5.02
N ALA A 8 -7.51 -1.77 5.65
CA ALA A 8 -6.91 -2.44 6.80
C ALA A 8 -5.54 -3.07 6.48
N ASN A 9 -5.32 -3.49 5.23
CA ASN A 9 -4.04 -4.05 4.81
C ASN A 9 -2.95 -2.96 4.76
N LEU A 10 -3.30 -1.74 4.33
CA LEU A 10 -2.39 -0.59 4.39
C LEU A 10 -2.01 -0.25 5.83
N ILE A 11 -2.97 -0.29 6.77
CA ILE A 11 -2.69 -0.04 8.19
C ILE A 11 -1.76 -1.13 8.73
N TYR A 12 -2.05 -2.40 8.44
CA TYR A 12 -1.22 -3.53 8.87
C TYR A 12 0.23 -3.42 8.36
N ASP A 13 0.40 -3.11 7.08
CA ASP A 13 1.73 -2.95 6.47
C ASP A 13 2.48 -1.72 7.06
N ALA A 14 1.78 -0.60 7.26
CA ALA A 14 2.37 0.57 7.91
C ALA A 14 2.75 0.31 9.39
N LEU A 15 1.98 -0.51 10.12
CA LEU A 15 2.34 -0.96 11.46
C LEU A 15 3.60 -1.83 11.42
N ASN A 16 3.70 -2.77 10.48
CA ASN A 16 4.89 -3.60 10.33
C ASN A 16 6.13 -2.75 10.00
N CYS A 17 6.01 -1.77 9.12
CA CYS A 17 7.06 -0.80 8.81
C CYS A 17 7.55 -0.03 10.06
N CYS A 18 6.65 0.28 10.98
CA CYS A 18 6.94 1.02 12.21
C CYS A 18 7.18 0.14 13.44
N LYS A 19 7.47 -1.17 13.26
CA LYS A 19 7.66 -2.12 14.38
C LYS A 19 6.49 -2.10 15.38
N LYS A 20 5.28 -1.91 14.88
CA LYS A 20 4.01 -1.83 15.63
C LYS A 20 3.88 -0.62 16.55
N ASP A 21 4.71 0.42 16.39
CA ASP A 21 4.54 1.69 17.08
C ASP A 21 3.41 2.51 16.42
N VAL A 22 2.31 2.67 17.15
CA VAL A 22 1.10 3.35 16.67
C VAL A 22 1.34 4.83 16.37
N ASN A 23 2.14 5.53 17.18
CA ASN A 23 2.38 6.97 16.99
C ASN A 23 3.22 7.21 15.74
N LEU A 24 4.24 6.38 15.52
CA LEU A 24 5.05 6.42 14.30
C LEU A 24 4.21 6.03 13.07
N THR A 25 3.35 5.03 13.18
CA THR A 25 2.44 4.64 12.09
C THR A 25 1.49 5.77 11.70
N ILE A 26 0.88 6.46 12.66
CA ILE A 26 0.01 7.61 12.39
C ILE A 26 0.78 8.71 11.64
N GLN A 27 2.00 9.03 12.10
CA GLN A 27 2.84 10.02 11.42
C GLN A 27 3.24 9.59 10.00
N LEU A 28 3.55 8.31 9.80
CA LEU A 28 3.91 7.75 8.50
C LEU A 28 2.73 7.83 7.53
N LEU A 29 1.54 7.38 7.95
CA LEU A 29 0.32 7.42 7.16
C LEU A 29 -0.10 8.87 6.83
N PHE A 30 0.09 9.80 7.76
CA PHE A 30 -0.15 11.22 7.50
C PHE A 30 0.79 11.78 6.42
N LYS A 31 2.10 11.46 6.49
CA LYS A 31 3.07 11.84 5.45
C LYS A 31 2.76 11.19 4.11
N PHE A 32 2.33 9.93 4.11
CA PHE A 32 1.89 9.23 2.91
C PHE A 32 0.69 9.92 2.27
N GLU A 33 -0.34 10.26 3.05
CA GLU A 33 -1.54 10.92 2.54
C GLU A 33 -1.21 12.27 1.90
N GLN A 34 -0.31 13.05 2.50
CA GLN A 34 0.19 14.29 1.91
C GLN A 34 0.98 14.03 0.62
N TRP A 35 1.89 13.06 0.63
CA TRP A 35 2.72 12.72 -0.52
C TRP A 35 1.88 12.26 -1.71
N LYS A 36 0.80 11.52 -1.47
CA LYS A 36 -0.09 10.96 -2.50
C LYS A 36 -0.63 12.02 -3.47
N PHE A 37 -0.90 13.23 -2.98
CA PHE A 37 -1.47 14.32 -3.76
C PHE A 37 -0.43 15.36 -4.24
N ARG A 38 0.84 15.22 -3.84
CA ARG A 38 1.93 16.08 -4.32
C ARG A 38 2.54 15.53 -5.62
N ASP A 39 3.18 16.41 -6.38
CA ASP A 39 4.09 16.09 -7.49
C ASP A 39 3.57 15.05 -8.50
N ASN A 40 2.25 14.99 -8.70
CA ASN A 40 1.58 14.02 -9.55
C ASN A 40 1.88 12.55 -9.19
N ASN A 41 2.23 12.24 -7.93
CA ASN A 41 2.59 10.89 -7.49
C ASN A 41 1.50 9.85 -7.80
N LYS A 42 0.23 10.21 -7.55
CA LYS A 42 -0.92 9.36 -7.92
C LYS A 42 -1.01 9.12 -9.43
N GLN A 43 -0.65 10.09 -10.26
CA GLN A 43 -0.65 9.94 -11.72
C GLN A 43 0.54 9.10 -12.20
N ASN A 44 1.70 9.24 -11.56
CA ASN A 44 2.87 8.39 -11.82
C ASN A 44 2.57 6.92 -11.50
N TYR A 45 1.84 6.66 -10.41
CA TYR A 45 1.36 5.31 -10.11
C TYR A 45 0.44 4.76 -11.21
N LYS A 46 -0.51 5.56 -11.73
CA LYS A 46 -1.39 5.10 -12.81
C LYS A 46 -0.64 4.59 -14.04
N LYS A 47 0.54 5.14 -14.35
CA LYS A 47 1.38 4.69 -15.45
C LYS A 47 1.98 3.29 -15.21
N LYS A 48 2.11 2.88 -13.95
CA LYS A 48 2.73 1.61 -13.53
C LYS A 48 1.73 0.55 -13.08
N ILE A 49 0.43 0.83 -13.10
CA ILE A 49 -0.61 -0.10 -12.57
C ILE A 49 -0.47 -1.50 -13.17
N ASN A 50 -0.27 -1.60 -14.48
CA ASN A 50 -0.18 -2.89 -15.16
C ASN A 50 1.02 -3.72 -14.69
N GLU A 51 2.16 -3.10 -14.44
CA GLU A 51 3.36 -3.79 -13.94
C GLU A 51 3.13 -4.40 -12.55
N PHE A 52 2.38 -3.72 -11.68
CA PHE A 52 1.98 -4.28 -10.38
C PHE A 52 0.98 -5.43 -10.54
N LEU A 53 0.00 -5.29 -11.43
CA LEU A 53 -1.02 -6.32 -11.67
C LEU A 53 -0.42 -7.60 -12.26
N GLU A 54 0.57 -7.51 -13.14
CA GLU A 54 1.31 -8.66 -13.67
C GLU A 54 2.02 -9.47 -12.57
N LYS A 55 2.39 -8.82 -11.46
CA LYS A 55 2.96 -9.46 -10.27
C LYS A 55 1.93 -9.84 -9.21
N ARG A 56 0.64 -9.83 -9.56
CA ARG A 56 -0.51 -10.12 -8.69
C ARG A 56 -0.67 -9.15 -7.51
N CYS A 57 -0.05 -7.97 -7.59
CA CYS A 57 -0.19 -6.92 -6.58
C CYS A 57 -1.48 -6.12 -6.85
N CYS A 58 -2.63 -6.70 -6.48
CA CYS A 58 -3.95 -6.15 -6.80
C CYS A 58 -4.41 -5.02 -5.87
N ASN A 59 -3.80 -4.84 -4.69
CA ASN A 59 -4.15 -3.74 -3.79
C ASN A 59 -3.43 -2.45 -4.20
N HIS A 60 -4.18 -1.52 -4.79
CA HIS A 60 -3.65 -0.27 -5.30
C HIS A 60 -3.16 0.70 -4.23
N ASN A 61 -3.80 0.73 -3.05
CA ASN A 61 -3.38 1.62 -1.97
C ASN A 61 -2.03 1.17 -1.40
N ILE A 62 -1.84 -0.14 -1.23
CA ILE A 62 -0.56 -0.72 -0.80
C ILE A 62 0.52 -0.47 -1.85
N ASN A 63 0.25 -0.69 -3.13
CA ASN A 63 1.24 -0.42 -4.18
C ASN A 63 1.72 1.05 -4.16
N LEU A 64 0.77 1.97 -4.00
CA LEU A 64 1.07 3.39 -3.90
C LEU A 64 1.85 3.73 -2.62
N PHE A 65 1.55 3.04 -1.51
CA PHE A 65 2.30 3.15 -0.26
C PHE A 65 3.72 2.60 -0.37
N HIS A 66 3.93 1.47 -1.05
CA HIS A 66 5.27 0.95 -1.31
C HIS A 66 6.10 1.90 -2.17
N MET A 67 5.51 2.52 -3.20
CA MET A 67 6.17 3.58 -3.96
C MET A 67 6.63 4.73 -3.05
N PHE A 68 5.81 5.13 -2.09
CA PHE A 68 6.19 6.13 -1.09
C PHE A 68 7.35 5.66 -0.20
N CYS A 69 7.31 4.42 0.29
CA CYS A 69 8.32 3.86 1.19
C CYS A 69 9.72 3.72 0.56
N VAL A 70 9.79 3.65 -0.77
CA VAL A 70 11.05 3.49 -1.52
C VAL A 70 11.43 4.71 -2.37
N LYS A 71 10.68 5.82 -2.29
CA LYS A 71 10.90 7.00 -3.15
C LYS A 71 12.33 7.57 -3.11
N ASP A 72 12.99 7.46 -1.97
CA ASP A 72 14.37 7.93 -1.73
C ASP A 72 15.37 6.76 -1.62
N LYS A 73 14.97 5.56 -2.09
CA LYS A 73 15.76 4.33 -2.01
C LYS A 73 15.99 3.77 -3.40
N THR A 74 17.00 2.91 -3.54
CA THR A 74 17.27 2.16 -4.78
C THR A 74 16.37 0.93 -4.96
N VAL A 75 15.53 0.63 -3.95
CA VAL A 75 14.64 -0.53 -3.95
C VAL A 75 13.46 -0.29 -4.90
N ASP A 76 13.19 -1.26 -5.76
CA ASP A 76 12.05 -1.21 -6.66
C ASP A 76 10.73 -1.48 -5.91
N ALA A 77 9.74 -0.61 -6.11
CA ALA A 77 8.45 -0.68 -5.42
C ALA A 77 7.64 -1.94 -5.80
N ILE A 78 7.74 -2.41 -7.06
CA ILE A 78 7.03 -3.61 -7.53
C ILE A 78 7.65 -4.85 -6.89
N LYS A 79 8.99 -4.92 -6.79
CA LYS A 79 9.67 -6.00 -6.06
C LYS A 79 9.25 -6.03 -4.59
N LEU A 80 9.21 -4.87 -3.92
CA LEU A 80 8.75 -4.77 -2.54
C LEU A 80 7.29 -5.25 -2.41
N SER A 81 6.38 -4.73 -3.25
CA SER A 81 4.98 -5.19 -3.30
C SER A 81 4.87 -6.69 -3.50
N THR A 82 5.67 -7.26 -4.39
CA THR A 82 5.62 -8.70 -4.69
C THR A 82 6.01 -9.52 -3.47
N VAL A 83 7.09 -9.16 -2.79
CA VAL A 83 7.56 -9.87 -1.57
C VAL A 83 6.52 -9.79 -0.46
N ILE A 84 5.98 -8.59 -0.20
CA ILE A 84 4.96 -8.39 0.84
C ILE A 84 3.67 -9.13 0.47
N THR A 85 3.24 -9.08 -0.79
CA THR A 85 2.06 -9.81 -1.27
C THR A 85 2.18 -11.32 -1.03
N VAL A 86 3.35 -11.89 -1.34
CA VAL A 86 3.63 -13.33 -1.14
C VAL A 86 3.73 -13.69 0.34
N ASN A 87 4.42 -12.89 1.15
CA ASN A 87 4.65 -13.20 2.56
C ASN A 87 3.40 -13.01 3.41
N ASP A 88 2.64 -11.94 3.15
CA ASP A 88 1.48 -11.55 3.97
C ASP A 88 0.16 -12.12 3.42
N GLY A 89 0.19 -12.81 2.29
CA GLY A 89 -0.99 -13.43 1.69
C GLY A 89 -2.01 -12.42 1.15
N LEU A 90 -1.54 -11.25 0.69
CA LEU A 90 -2.41 -10.29 0.00
C LEU A 90 -2.78 -10.88 -1.39
N PRO A 91 -4.03 -10.82 -1.86
CA PRO A 91 -5.13 -10.06 -1.29
C PRO A 91 -6.03 -10.93 -0.40
N PHE A 92 -6.24 -10.50 0.84
CA PHE A 92 -7.45 -10.85 1.60
C PHE A 92 -8.64 -10.12 0.96
N ALA A 93 -8.95 -10.41 -0.31
CA ALA A 93 -10.26 -10.16 -0.86
C ALA A 93 -11.14 -11.22 -0.22
N GLY A 94 -11.80 -10.88 0.90
CA GLY A 94 -12.74 -11.77 1.56
C GLY A 94 -13.70 -12.36 0.53
N LYS A 95 -13.48 -13.62 0.16
CA LYS A 95 -14.45 -14.45 -0.54
C LYS A 95 -15.35 -15.14 0.48
N ASP A 96 -15.74 -14.45 1.55
CA ASP A 96 -16.61 -14.98 2.61
C ASP A 96 -17.87 -14.14 2.82
N THR A 97 -18.54 -13.77 1.72
CA THR A 97 -19.99 -13.53 1.74
C THR A 97 -20.63 -14.31 0.61
N LYS A 98 -20.68 -15.63 0.76
CA LYS A 98 -21.60 -16.50 0.01
C LYS A 98 -22.54 -17.33 0.89
N TYR A 99 -22.67 -17.00 2.17
CA TYR A 99 -23.66 -17.63 3.05
C TYR A 99 -24.26 -16.60 4.01
N LEU A 100 -25.34 -15.96 3.56
CA LEU A 100 -26.67 -15.87 4.20
C LEU A 100 -27.58 -14.97 3.37
#